data_AF-A0A843TQH6-F1
#
_entry.id   AF-A0A843TQH6-F1
#
_cell.length_a   1.000
_cell.length_b   1.000
_cell.length_c   1.000
_cell.angle_alpha   90.00
_cell.angle_beta   90.00
_cell.angle_gamma   90.00
#
_symmetry.space_group_name_H-M   'P 1'
#
loop_
_entity.id
_entity.type
_entity.pdbx_description
1 polymer ?
#
loop_
_entity_poly.entity_id
_entity_poly.type
_entity_poly.pdbx_seq_one_letter_code
_entity_poly.pdbx_strand_id
1 'polypeptide(L)'
;MKRKLSAFQKDIPPYSGPKAARDSYANLKQLSAIPGHIYMRPELQILPGQSQFSKVPWLVPMLELLPPMSIGHLKEWGLSTVFVLAKNYNKMVHMWESVTAIAELWHPQTNTFVFPEFEATIFLEELEIMLGLPRYQRGEEPTISYTVEQINSWSILAYITTRKTDLYSMTSGMHIHLLPIAQWVTSQCKRKTKNYAAIAKAAAICICGIILFPKSDGAISFGNLSIIDSISEGMNIGQVVLGFLYAGLTSAALGGPFYGSVVTLELWMGMHIQFRAVEDLTTECKTMLNHPLAYVGG
;
A
#
# COMPACT_ATOMS: atom_id res chain seq x y z
N MET A 1 44.11 31.77 -2.94
CA MET A 1 43.52 31.08 -4.11
C MET A 1 41.99 31.23 -4.03
N LYS A 2 41.48 32.42 -4.37
CA LYS A 2 40.04 32.75 -4.41
C LYS A 2 39.64 32.84 -5.89
N ARG A 3 38.82 31.92 -6.39
CA ARG A 3 38.13 32.09 -7.69
C ARG A 3 36.69 31.60 -7.60
N LYS A 4 35.80 32.60 -7.65
CA LYS A 4 34.58 32.73 -8.46
C LYS A 4 33.56 31.58 -8.40
N LEU A 5 32.57 31.76 -7.52
CA LEU A 5 31.27 31.07 -7.48
C LEU A 5 30.12 32.06 -7.79
N SER A 6 30.31 32.99 -8.72
CA SER A 6 29.38 34.13 -8.94
C SER A 6 28.74 34.19 -10.33
N ALA A 7 28.50 33.06 -10.99
CA ALA A 7 27.97 33.07 -12.37
C ALA A 7 26.75 32.16 -12.62
N PHE A 8 26.09 31.60 -11.59
CA PHE A 8 24.96 30.68 -11.79
C PHE A 8 23.64 31.13 -11.12
N GLN A 9 23.50 32.41 -10.77
CA GLN A 9 22.40 32.88 -9.94
C GLN A 9 21.60 34.04 -10.55
N LYS A 10 21.53 34.16 -11.88
CA LYS A 10 20.77 35.27 -12.51
C LYS A 10 19.54 34.91 -13.36
N ASP A 11 19.23 33.63 -13.57
CA ASP A 11 18.05 33.24 -14.38
C ASP A 11 17.16 32.19 -13.70
N ILE A 12 16.97 32.28 -12.38
CA ILE A 12 15.91 31.52 -11.70
C ILE A 12 14.71 32.46 -11.54
N PRO A 13 13.59 32.24 -12.25
CA PRO A 13 12.37 33.00 -12.00
C PRO A 13 11.95 32.81 -10.54
N PRO A 14 11.43 33.84 -9.86
CA PRO A 14 11.04 33.74 -8.46
C PRO A 14 10.05 32.60 -8.29
N TYR A 15 10.34 31.70 -7.35
CA TYR A 15 9.48 30.58 -6.97
C TYR A 15 8.12 31.13 -6.52
N SER A 16 7.13 31.12 -7.43
CA SER A 16 5.74 31.29 -7.08
C SER A 16 5.29 30.02 -6.36
N GLY A 17 5.43 30.02 -5.02
CA GLY A 17 4.85 29.01 -4.15
C GLY A 17 3.36 28.80 -4.45
N PRO A 18 2.75 27.69 -4.01
CA PRO A 18 1.46 27.25 -4.49
C PRO A 18 0.36 28.20 -3.99
N LYS A 19 0.08 29.22 -4.79
CA LYS A 19 -1.07 30.11 -4.64
C LYS A 19 -2.37 29.30 -4.60
N ALA A 20 -2.41 28.21 -5.39
CA ALA A 20 -3.46 27.19 -5.35
C ALA A 20 -3.64 26.52 -3.97
N ALA A 21 -2.58 26.25 -3.21
CA ALA A 21 -2.72 25.68 -1.87
C ALA A 21 -3.25 26.72 -0.88
N ARG A 22 -2.78 27.98 -0.94
CA ARG A 22 -3.32 29.05 -0.09
C ARG A 22 -4.78 29.36 -0.38
N ASP A 23 -5.17 29.33 -1.65
CA ASP A 23 -6.55 29.56 -2.08
C ASP A 23 -7.46 28.37 -1.69
N SER A 24 -6.95 27.13 -1.73
CA SER A 24 -7.64 25.94 -1.19
C SER A 24 -7.81 25.97 0.34
N TYR A 25 -6.82 26.48 1.08
CA TYR A 25 -6.91 26.65 2.55
C TYR A 25 -7.88 27.76 2.97
N ALA A 26 -8.01 28.84 2.18
CA ALA A 26 -9.01 29.89 2.42
C ALA A 26 -10.44 29.37 2.19
N ASN A 27 -10.64 28.49 1.21
CA ASN A 27 -11.92 27.82 0.96
C ASN A 27 -12.27 26.79 2.05
N LEU A 28 -11.29 26.09 2.62
CA LEU A 28 -11.50 25.15 3.73
C LEU A 28 -11.98 25.84 5.02
N LYS A 29 -11.51 27.05 5.31
CA LYS A 29 -12.05 27.85 6.44
C LYS A 29 -13.50 28.30 6.21
N GLN A 30 -13.90 28.54 4.96
CA GLN A 30 -15.30 28.84 4.64
C GLN A 30 -16.20 27.59 4.71
N LEU A 31 -15.68 26.41 4.34
CA LEU A 31 -16.42 25.14 4.41
C LEU A 31 -16.60 24.63 5.85
N SER A 32 -15.65 24.93 6.75
CA SER A 32 -15.79 24.60 8.19
C SER A 32 -16.85 25.42 8.94
N ALA A 33 -17.44 26.44 8.29
CA ALA A 33 -18.41 27.34 8.92
C ALA A 33 -19.88 27.02 8.57
N ILE A 34 -20.15 25.95 7.80
CA ILE A 34 -21.51 25.56 7.41
C ILE A 34 -21.81 24.19 8.00
N PRO A 35 -22.59 24.11 9.10
CA PRO A 35 -23.08 22.84 9.59
C PRO A 35 -24.07 22.25 8.58
N GLY A 36 -23.82 21.02 8.10
CA GLY A 36 -24.86 20.17 7.53
C GLY A 36 -24.99 20.08 6.02
N HIS A 37 -24.03 20.56 5.21
CA HIS A 37 -24.05 20.32 3.76
C HIS A 37 -22.80 19.59 3.28
N ILE A 38 -22.89 18.25 3.22
CA ILE A 38 -22.02 17.43 2.37
C ILE A 38 -22.39 17.82 0.94
N TYR A 39 -21.60 18.68 0.31
CA TYR A 39 -21.70 18.97 -1.11
C TYR A 39 -21.22 17.74 -1.89
N MET A 40 -22.11 16.77 -2.10
CA MET A 40 -21.87 15.77 -3.15
C MET A 40 -21.79 16.51 -4.48
N ARG A 41 -20.61 16.47 -5.11
CA ARG A 41 -20.45 17.06 -6.43
C ARG A 41 -21.36 16.33 -7.43
N PRO A 42 -22.00 17.02 -8.39
CA PRO A 42 -22.85 16.39 -9.39
C PRO A 42 -22.14 15.35 -10.25
N GLU A 43 -20.81 15.46 -10.38
CA GLU A 43 -19.95 14.50 -11.08
C GLU A 43 -18.72 14.20 -10.19
N LEU A 44 -18.49 12.92 -9.92
CA LEU A 44 -17.27 12.45 -9.26
C LEU A 44 -16.09 12.73 -10.20
N GLN A 45 -15.17 13.59 -9.77
CA GLN A 45 -13.94 13.80 -10.52
C GLN A 45 -13.08 12.54 -10.44
N ILE A 46 -12.46 12.15 -11.57
CA ILE A 46 -11.52 11.05 -11.58
C ILE A 46 -10.42 11.33 -10.55
N LEU A 47 -10.29 10.45 -9.57
CA LEU A 47 -9.27 10.54 -8.53
C LEU A 47 -7.88 10.56 -9.18
N PRO A 48 -7.08 11.61 -8.98
CA PRO A 48 -5.72 11.62 -9.51
C PRO A 48 -4.94 10.44 -8.94
N GLY A 49 -4.24 9.69 -9.78
CA GLY A 49 -3.51 8.48 -9.37
C GLY A 49 -4.22 7.15 -9.66
N GLN A 50 -5.43 7.15 -10.22
CA GLN A 50 -6.10 5.92 -10.67
C GLN A 50 -5.22 5.04 -11.58
N SER A 51 -4.41 5.66 -12.45
CA SER A 51 -3.48 4.96 -13.35
C SER A 51 -2.33 4.22 -12.63
N GLN A 52 -2.07 4.53 -11.36
CA GLN A 52 -1.02 3.90 -10.56
C GLN A 52 -1.33 2.44 -10.21
N PHE A 53 -2.59 2.03 -10.35
CA PHE A 53 -3.10 0.72 -9.93
C PHE A 53 -3.38 -0.19 -11.13
N SER A 54 -2.58 -0.05 -12.18
CA SER A 54 -2.67 -0.91 -13.35
C SER A 54 -2.46 -2.38 -12.98
N LYS A 55 -3.12 -3.28 -13.72
CA LYS A 55 -2.95 -4.73 -13.54
C LYS A 55 -1.49 -5.11 -13.80
N VAL A 56 -1.00 -6.04 -12.99
CA VAL A 56 0.40 -6.47 -13.00
C VAL A 56 0.46 -7.87 -13.61
N PRO A 57 0.67 -8.00 -14.94
CA PRO A 57 0.49 -9.26 -15.65
C PRO A 57 1.49 -10.34 -15.21
N TRP A 58 2.63 -9.94 -14.65
CA TRP A 58 3.66 -10.85 -14.16
C TRP A 58 3.39 -11.40 -12.75
N LEU A 59 2.51 -10.77 -11.95
CA LEU A 59 2.33 -11.10 -10.54
C LEU A 59 1.79 -12.53 -10.37
N VAL A 60 0.63 -12.83 -10.95
CA VAL A 60 0.00 -14.16 -10.81
C VAL A 60 0.89 -15.29 -11.34
N PRO A 61 1.48 -15.20 -12.55
CA PRO A 61 2.41 -16.23 -13.04
C PRO A 61 3.62 -16.45 -12.13
N MET A 62 4.14 -15.40 -11.49
CA MET A 62 5.25 -15.54 -10.53
C MET A 62 4.78 -16.30 -9.27
N LEU A 63 3.60 -15.98 -8.74
CA LEU A 63 3.05 -16.61 -7.54
C LEU A 63 2.74 -18.11 -7.74
N GLU A 64 2.31 -18.51 -8.94
CA GLU A 64 2.04 -19.91 -9.28
C GLU A 64 3.30 -20.79 -9.30
N LEU A 65 4.48 -20.18 -9.45
CA LEU A 65 5.76 -20.88 -9.44
C LEU A 65 6.37 -21.04 -8.04
N LEU A 66 5.77 -20.45 -7.00
CA LEU A 66 6.35 -20.48 -5.67
C LEU A 66 6.35 -21.90 -5.08
N PRO A 67 7.50 -22.40 -4.58
CA PRO A 67 7.56 -23.68 -3.89
C PRO A 67 6.72 -23.66 -2.59
N PRO A 68 6.17 -24.81 -2.16
CA PRO A 68 5.42 -24.91 -0.90
C PRO A 68 6.18 -24.39 0.32
N MET A 69 7.50 -24.60 0.38
CA MET A 69 8.34 -24.10 1.48
C MET A 69 8.40 -22.57 1.53
N SER A 70 8.45 -21.90 0.37
CA SER A 70 8.39 -20.44 0.31
C SER A 70 7.01 -19.91 0.71
N ILE A 71 5.93 -20.61 0.33
CA ILE A 71 4.57 -20.29 0.78
C ILE A 71 4.44 -20.50 2.30
N GLY A 72 5.10 -21.53 2.85
CA GLY A 72 5.21 -21.77 4.29
C GLY A 72 5.76 -20.56 5.04
N HIS A 73 6.86 -19.98 4.56
CA HIS A 73 7.42 -18.76 5.14
C HIS A 73 6.46 -17.57 5.05
N LEU A 74 5.80 -17.35 3.90
CA LEU A 74 4.79 -16.27 3.78
C LEU A 74 3.65 -16.46 4.81
N LYS A 75 3.25 -17.70 5.07
CA LYS A 75 2.24 -18.01 6.08
C LYS A 75 2.75 -17.74 7.50
N GLU A 76 3.97 -18.19 7.82
CA GLU A 76 4.63 -17.94 9.11
C GLU A 76 4.74 -16.44 9.42
N TRP A 77 4.96 -15.61 8.40
CA TRP A 77 5.06 -14.16 8.54
C TRP A 77 3.70 -13.43 8.53
N GLY A 78 2.58 -14.15 8.57
CA GLY A 78 1.24 -13.55 8.58
C GLY A 78 0.81 -12.90 7.25
N LEU A 79 1.40 -13.31 6.12
CA LEU A 79 1.06 -12.79 4.79
C LEU A 79 0.11 -13.69 4.00
N SER A 80 -0.54 -14.66 4.67
CA SER A 80 -1.44 -15.62 4.01
C SER A 80 -2.59 -14.94 3.26
N THR A 81 -3.30 -14.01 3.90
CA THR A 81 -4.42 -13.31 3.27
C THR A 81 -3.93 -12.38 2.16
N VAL A 82 -2.84 -11.65 2.39
CA VAL A 82 -2.22 -10.76 1.38
C VAL A 82 -1.77 -11.57 0.16
N PHE A 83 -1.25 -12.78 0.34
CA PHE A 83 -0.91 -13.70 -0.74
C PHE A 83 -2.14 -14.14 -1.55
N VAL A 84 -3.25 -14.47 -0.87
CA VAL A 84 -4.53 -14.83 -1.54
C VAL A 84 -5.06 -13.64 -2.36
N LEU A 85 -5.02 -12.44 -1.79
CA LEU A 85 -5.39 -11.21 -2.50
C LEU A 85 -4.52 -11.04 -3.75
N ALA A 86 -3.20 -11.20 -3.63
CA ALA A 86 -2.27 -11.08 -4.75
C ALA A 86 -2.50 -12.11 -5.86
N LYS A 87 -2.86 -13.36 -5.52
CA LYS A 87 -3.22 -14.38 -6.52
C LYS A 87 -4.47 -14.02 -7.33
N ASN A 88 -5.36 -13.22 -6.75
CA ASN A 88 -6.61 -12.81 -7.39
C ASN A 88 -6.57 -11.37 -7.91
N TYR A 89 -5.44 -10.66 -7.76
CA TYR A 89 -5.30 -9.25 -8.10
C TYR A 89 -5.76 -8.91 -9.53
N ASN A 90 -5.37 -9.73 -10.52
CA ASN A 90 -5.77 -9.49 -11.91
C ASN A 90 -7.26 -9.76 -12.18
N LYS A 91 -7.97 -10.41 -11.27
CA LYS A 91 -9.42 -10.63 -11.34
C LYS A 91 -10.21 -9.56 -10.58
N MET A 92 -9.57 -8.84 -9.66
CA MET A 92 -10.20 -7.76 -8.91
C MET A 92 -10.65 -6.65 -9.87
N VAL A 93 -11.87 -6.18 -9.66
CA VAL A 93 -12.43 -5.01 -10.33
C VAL A 93 -12.49 -3.90 -9.28
N HIS A 94 -11.60 -2.92 -9.43
CA HIS A 94 -11.58 -1.78 -8.53
C HIS A 94 -12.72 -0.81 -8.85
N MET A 95 -13.59 -0.57 -7.87
CA MET A 95 -14.74 0.33 -7.98
C MET A 95 -14.29 1.76 -7.70
N TRP A 96 -13.63 2.35 -8.68
CA TRP A 96 -12.98 3.67 -8.55
C TRP A 96 -13.94 4.80 -8.18
N GLU A 97 -15.17 4.73 -8.63
CA GLU A 97 -16.24 5.66 -8.26
C GLU A 97 -16.52 5.59 -6.76
N SER A 98 -16.54 4.37 -6.21
CA SER A 98 -16.78 4.15 -4.78
C SER A 98 -15.57 4.56 -3.93
N VAL A 99 -14.35 4.25 -4.39
CA VAL A 99 -13.10 4.73 -3.77
C VAL A 99 -13.06 6.26 -3.74
N THR A 100 -13.42 6.90 -4.85
CA THR A 100 -13.46 8.36 -4.96
C THR A 100 -14.47 8.95 -3.99
N ALA A 101 -15.70 8.44 -3.99
CA ALA A 101 -16.76 8.91 -3.08
C ALA A 101 -16.33 8.78 -1.61
N ILE A 102 -15.72 7.66 -1.23
CA ILE A 102 -15.24 7.44 0.15
C ILE A 102 -14.07 8.35 0.50
N ALA A 103 -13.15 8.59 -0.43
CA ALA A 103 -12.04 9.52 -0.22
C ALA A 103 -12.53 10.97 -0.02
N GLU A 104 -13.63 11.39 -0.66
CA GLU A 104 -14.23 12.71 -0.46
C GLU A 104 -14.86 12.87 0.94
N LEU A 105 -15.30 11.78 1.56
CA LEU A 105 -15.84 11.78 2.94
C LEU A 105 -14.75 11.80 4.01
N TRP A 106 -13.48 11.64 3.65
CA TRP A 106 -12.38 11.60 4.59
C TRP A 106 -12.08 12.99 5.18
N HIS A 107 -12.05 13.07 6.51
CA HIS A 107 -11.67 14.27 7.24
C HIS A 107 -10.23 14.15 7.80
N PRO A 108 -9.24 14.84 7.22
CA PRO A 108 -7.82 14.64 7.53
C PRO A 108 -7.40 14.94 8.97
N GLN A 109 -8.13 15.79 9.69
CA GLN A 109 -7.73 16.20 11.05
C GLN A 109 -8.14 15.17 12.09
N THR A 110 -9.24 14.46 11.86
CA THR A 110 -9.81 13.47 12.79
C THR A 110 -9.51 12.05 12.36
N ASN A 111 -9.02 11.85 11.13
CA ASN A 111 -8.86 10.54 10.50
C ASN A 111 -10.17 9.72 10.52
N THR A 112 -11.29 10.40 10.24
CA THR A 112 -12.62 9.80 10.18
C THR A 112 -13.28 10.07 8.83
N PHE A 113 -14.11 9.14 8.38
CA PHE A 113 -15.10 9.36 7.33
C PHE A 113 -16.34 10.01 7.95
N VAL A 114 -16.78 11.13 7.39
CA VAL A 114 -17.93 11.90 7.89
C VAL A 114 -19.16 11.60 7.02
N PHE A 115 -20.04 10.73 7.50
CA PHE A 115 -21.33 10.46 6.88
C PHE A 115 -22.42 11.39 7.45
N PRO A 116 -23.58 11.55 6.80
CA PRO A 116 -24.66 12.38 7.32
C PRO A 116 -25.13 12.01 8.74
N GLU A 117 -25.08 10.71 9.06
CA GLU A 117 -25.70 10.14 10.28
C GLU A 117 -24.67 9.68 11.32
N PHE A 118 -23.40 9.48 10.94
CA PHE A 118 -22.35 8.96 11.81
C PHE A 118 -20.96 9.26 11.28
N GLU A 119 -19.96 9.08 12.14
CA GLU A 119 -18.55 9.02 11.72
C GLU A 119 -18.03 7.59 11.82
N ALA A 120 -17.14 7.23 10.91
CA ALA A 120 -16.47 5.93 10.93
C ALA A 120 -14.96 6.09 10.71
N THR A 121 -14.18 5.15 11.20
CA THR A 121 -12.74 5.08 10.90
C THR A 121 -12.33 3.62 10.75
N ILE A 122 -11.20 3.40 10.09
CA ILE A 122 -10.62 2.06 9.95
C ILE A 122 -9.73 1.83 11.17
N PHE A 123 -10.13 0.95 12.09
CA PHE A 123 -9.29 0.66 13.26
C PHE A 123 -8.11 -0.25 12.88
N LEU A 124 -7.04 -0.17 13.67
CA LEU A 124 -5.86 -1.01 13.47
C LEU A 124 -6.22 -2.50 13.56
N GLU A 125 -7.01 -2.87 14.57
CA GLU A 125 -7.43 -4.24 14.82
C GLU A 125 -8.29 -4.78 13.68
N GLU A 126 -9.16 -3.95 13.10
CA GLU A 126 -9.95 -4.31 11.91
C GLU A 126 -9.05 -4.52 10.70
N LEU A 127 -8.06 -3.64 10.50
CA LEU A 127 -7.09 -3.77 9.41
C LEU A 127 -6.24 -5.04 9.53
N GLU A 128 -5.78 -5.36 10.74
CA GLU A 128 -5.07 -6.61 11.02
C GLU A 128 -5.93 -7.84 10.73
N ILE A 129 -7.22 -7.80 11.08
CA ILE A 129 -8.19 -8.85 10.76
C ILE A 129 -8.35 -9.00 9.24
N MET A 130 -8.63 -7.90 8.54
CA MET A 130 -8.86 -7.91 7.08
C MET A 130 -7.67 -8.48 6.32
N LEU A 131 -6.46 -8.13 6.74
CA LEU A 131 -5.22 -8.51 6.08
C LEU A 131 -4.59 -9.78 6.65
N GLY A 132 -5.19 -10.38 7.69
CA GLY A 132 -4.66 -11.56 8.37
C GLY A 132 -3.28 -11.35 9.00
N LEU A 133 -2.96 -10.11 9.39
CA LEU A 133 -1.68 -9.75 10.00
C LEU A 133 -1.61 -10.28 11.44
N PRO A 134 -0.39 -10.60 11.95
CA PRO A 134 -0.22 -11.02 13.33
C PRO A 134 -0.68 -9.91 14.28
N ARG A 135 -1.52 -10.24 15.26
CA ARG A 135 -1.95 -9.27 16.29
C ARG A 135 -0.93 -9.22 17.41
N TYR A 136 -0.76 -8.04 18.01
CA TYR A 136 -0.10 -7.94 19.31
C TYR A 136 -0.97 -8.66 20.37
N GLN A 137 -0.37 -9.53 21.17
CA GLN A 137 -1.09 -10.08 22.31
C GLN A 137 -1.30 -8.98 23.35
N ARG A 138 -2.48 -8.94 23.96
CA ARG A 138 -2.83 -7.93 24.97
C ARG A 138 -1.86 -8.03 26.15
N GLY A 139 -0.92 -7.08 26.27
CA GLY A 139 0.12 -7.06 27.31
C GLY A 139 1.55 -7.13 26.77
N GLU A 140 1.73 -7.42 25.48
CA GLU A 140 2.98 -7.16 24.78
C GLU A 140 3.00 -5.67 24.42
N GLU A 141 4.02 -4.93 24.86
CA GLU A 141 4.19 -3.56 24.39
C GLU A 141 4.32 -3.62 22.86
N PRO A 142 3.50 -2.88 22.10
CA PRO A 142 3.73 -2.75 20.68
C PRO A 142 5.14 -2.21 20.54
N THR A 143 6.04 -2.97 19.91
CA THR A 143 7.35 -2.45 19.57
C THR A 143 7.08 -1.32 18.59
N ILE A 144 6.93 -0.09 19.11
CA ILE A 144 6.61 1.05 18.27
C ILE A 144 7.85 1.28 17.44
N SER A 145 7.83 0.76 16.22
CA SER A 145 8.99 0.66 15.37
C SER A 145 9.28 2.00 14.70
N TYR A 146 9.55 3.02 15.51
CA TYR A 146 10.20 4.26 15.03
C TYR A 146 11.70 4.04 14.82
N THR A 147 12.25 2.95 15.36
CA THR A 147 13.61 2.50 15.10
C THR A 147 13.55 1.22 14.27
N VAL A 148 13.02 1.32 13.06
CA VAL A 148 13.69 0.57 11.99
C VAL A 148 15.10 1.18 11.97
N GLU A 149 16.06 0.57 12.68
CA GLU A 149 17.48 0.77 12.36
C GLU A 149 17.50 0.75 10.85
N GLN A 150 17.93 1.84 10.18
CA GLN A 150 17.79 1.97 8.73
C GLN A 150 18.43 0.75 8.07
N ILE A 151 17.64 -0.31 7.87
CA ILE A 151 18.12 -1.54 7.27
C ILE A 151 18.46 -1.06 5.88
N ASN A 152 19.75 -1.15 5.58
CA ASN A 152 20.26 -0.61 4.35
C ASN A 152 19.49 -1.31 3.23
N SER A 153 18.60 -0.61 2.54
CA SER A 153 17.78 -1.21 1.48
C SER A 153 18.67 -1.91 0.43
N TRP A 154 19.91 -1.42 0.28
CA TRP A 154 20.93 -2.06 -0.54
C TRP A 154 21.39 -3.42 -0.02
N SER A 155 21.46 -3.65 1.30
CA SER A 155 21.78 -4.98 1.84
C SER A 155 20.66 -5.98 1.60
N ILE A 156 19.39 -5.55 1.72
CA ILE A 156 18.22 -6.38 1.39
C ILE A 156 18.26 -6.76 -0.10
N LEU A 157 18.44 -5.76 -0.98
CA LEU A 157 18.51 -6.02 -2.41
C LEU A 157 19.75 -6.86 -2.79
N ALA A 158 20.89 -6.67 -2.13
CA ALA A 158 22.09 -7.47 -2.36
C ALA A 158 21.91 -8.92 -1.90
N TYR A 159 21.22 -9.14 -0.78
CA TYR A 159 20.86 -10.46 -0.27
C TYR A 159 19.98 -11.22 -1.26
N ILE A 160 19.00 -10.54 -1.86
CA ILE A 160 18.08 -11.14 -2.84
C ILE A 160 18.82 -11.40 -4.17
N THR A 161 19.46 -10.39 -4.73
CA THR A 161 19.92 -10.47 -6.13
C THR A 161 21.22 -11.22 -6.33
N THR A 162 22.09 -11.31 -5.32
CA THR A 162 23.45 -11.89 -5.37
C THR A 162 24.40 -11.33 -6.46
N ARG A 163 23.90 -10.54 -7.43
CA ARG A 163 24.65 -9.95 -8.55
C ARG A 163 24.50 -8.42 -8.54
N LYS A 164 25.63 -7.72 -8.44
CA LYS A 164 25.69 -6.24 -8.44
C LYS A 164 25.12 -5.59 -9.70
N THR A 165 25.11 -6.27 -10.84
CA THR A 165 24.55 -5.75 -12.10
C THR A 165 23.02 -5.65 -12.05
N ASP A 166 22.38 -6.56 -11.32
CA ASP A 166 20.91 -6.66 -11.24
C ASP A 166 20.35 -5.64 -10.25
N LEU A 167 21.18 -5.16 -9.32
CA LEU A 167 20.87 -4.09 -8.39
C LEU A 167 20.57 -2.76 -9.10
N TYR A 168 21.40 -2.38 -10.08
CA TYR A 168 21.22 -1.11 -10.80
C TYR A 168 19.98 -1.09 -11.69
N SER A 169 19.58 -2.24 -12.25
CA SER A 169 18.34 -2.34 -13.03
C SER A 169 17.08 -2.36 -12.16
N MET A 170 17.22 -2.62 -10.85
CA MET A 170 16.12 -2.61 -9.89
C MET A 170 15.83 -1.22 -9.32
N THR A 171 16.77 -0.29 -9.39
CA THR A 171 16.66 0.98 -8.67
C THR A 171 16.63 2.18 -9.61
N SER A 172 15.68 3.09 -9.39
CA SER A 172 15.62 4.39 -10.05
C SER A 172 15.40 5.47 -8.99
N GLY A 173 16.45 6.22 -8.66
CA GLY A 173 16.42 7.21 -7.58
C GLY A 173 16.05 6.58 -6.23
N MET A 174 14.94 7.03 -5.64
CA MET A 174 14.39 6.52 -4.37
C MET A 174 13.29 5.47 -4.59
N HIS A 175 13.28 4.80 -5.75
CA HIS A 175 12.30 3.78 -6.11
C HIS A 175 12.94 2.46 -6.50
N ILE A 176 12.25 1.37 -6.18
CA ILE A 176 12.65 0.00 -6.50
C ILE A 176 11.59 -0.59 -7.41
N HIS A 177 11.98 -0.99 -8.62
CA HIS A 177 11.10 -1.66 -9.57
C HIS A 177 10.89 -3.12 -9.15
N LEU A 178 9.64 -3.56 -9.10
CA LEU A 178 9.28 -4.91 -8.67
C LEU A 178 9.43 -5.95 -9.79
N LEU A 179 9.32 -5.55 -11.06
CA LEU A 179 9.41 -6.48 -12.20
C LEU A 179 10.76 -7.24 -12.23
N PRO A 180 11.93 -6.60 -12.09
CA PRO A 180 13.18 -7.35 -12.07
C PRO A 180 13.30 -8.29 -10.85
N ILE A 181 12.72 -7.93 -9.70
CA ILE A 181 12.65 -8.81 -8.52
C ILE A 181 11.78 -10.04 -8.85
N ALA A 182 10.63 -9.84 -9.48
CA ALA A 182 9.75 -10.93 -9.91
C ALA A 182 10.39 -11.86 -10.94
N GLN A 183 11.17 -11.31 -11.87
CA GLN A 183 11.97 -12.09 -12.82
C GLN A 183 13.03 -12.91 -12.10
N TRP A 184 13.69 -12.35 -11.09
CA TRP A 184 14.61 -13.08 -10.23
C TRP A 184 13.90 -14.24 -9.52
N VAL A 185 12.77 -14.00 -8.84
CA VAL A 185 11.95 -15.04 -8.18
C VAL A 185 11.61 -16.16 -9.16
N THR A 186 11.06 -15.80 -10.32
CA THR A 186 10.71 -16.74 -11.39
C THR A 186 11.91 -17.59 -11.82
N SER A 187 13.10 -16.99 -11.95
CA SER A 187 14.32 -17.70 -12.33
C SER A 187 14.80 -18.68 -11.26
N GLN A 188 14.68 -18.32 -9.97
CA GLN A 188 15.07 -19.17 -8.85
C GLN A 188 14.13 -20.38 -8.73
N CYS A 189 12.82 -20.16 -8.86
CA CYS A 189 11.82 -21.23 -8.86
C CYS A 189 12.06 -22.22 -10.03
N LYS A 190 12.33 -21.72 -11.24
CA LYS A 190 12.64 -22.57 -12.42
C LYS A 190 13.93 -23.38 -12.24
N ARG A 191 14.94 -22.81 -11.59
CA ARG A 191 16.21 -23.49 -11.27
C ARG A 191 16.09 -24.46 -10.10
N LYS A 192 14.94 -24.51 -9.41
CA LYS A 192 14.70 -25.33 -8.22
C LYS A 192 15.73 -25.08 -7.12
N THR A 193 16.10 -23.82 -6.89
CA THR A 193 17.06 -23.48 -5.83
C THR A 193 16.43 -23.74 -4.45
N LYS A 194 17.27 -24.14 -3.48
CA LYS A 194 16.82 -24.51 -2.13
C LYS A 194 16.72 -23.32 -1.16
N ASN A 195 16.99 -22.10 -1.63
CA ASN A 195 16.94 -20.90 -0.80
C ASN A 195 15.49 -20.36 -0.70
N TYR A 196 14.62 -21.15 -0.08
CA TYR A 196 13.19 -20.87 0.01
C TYR A 196 12.87 -19.60 0.79
N ALA A 197 13.68 -19.26 1.80
CA ALA A 197 13.55 -18.02 2.56
C ALA A 197 13.83 -16.79 1.71
N ALA A 198 14.90 -16.76 0.91
CA ALA A 198 15.18 -15.63 0.02
C ALA A 198 14.12 -15.47 -1.08
N ILE A 199 13.64 -16.60 -1.64
CA ILE A 199 12.52 -16.59 -2.59
C ILE A 199 11.26 -16.00 -1.94
N ALA A 200 10.94 -16.41 -0.71
CA ALA A 200 9.79 -15.91 0.03
C ALA A 200 9.93 -14.41 0.35
N LYS A 201 11.10 -13.94 0.79
CA LYS A 201 11.36 -12.52 1.04
C LYS A 201 11.16 -11.67 -0.21
N ALA A 202 11.73 -12.08 -1.33
CA ALA A 202 11.56 -11.39 -2.61
C ALA A 202 10.10 -11.40 -3.08
N ALA A 203 9.38 -12.51 -2.90
CA ALA A 203 7.95 -12.59 -3.19
C ALA A 203 7.13 -11.67 -2.28
N ALA A 204 7.45 -11.59 -0.99
CA ALA A 204 6.80 -10.69 -0.03
C ALA A 204 6.96 -9.22 -0.44
N ILE A 205 8.15 -8.83 -0.93
CA ILE A 205 8.42 -7.49 -1.48
C ILE A 205 7.51 -7.19 -2.67
N CYS A 206 7.39 -8.11 -3.62
CA CYS A 206 6.49 -7.95 -4.77
C CYS A 206 5.02 -7.86 -4.33
N ILE A 207 4.58 -8.75 -3.44
CA ILE A 207 3.18 -8.81 -2.98
C ILE A 207 2.81 -7.56 -2.19
N CYS A 208 3.57 -7.22 -1.15
CA CYS A 208 3.31 -6.07 -0.29
C CYS A 208 3.46 -4.76 -1.08
N GLY A 209 4.40 -4.71 -2.02
CA GLY A 209 4.59 -3.55 -2.89
C GLY A 209 3.41 -3.26 -3.79
N ILE A 210 2.70 -4.29 -4.27
CA ILE A 210 1.51 -4.10 -5.11
C ILE A 210 0.25 -3.91 -4.26
N ILE A 211 0.09 -4.69 -3.19
CA ILE A 211 -1.16 -4.73 -2.42
C ILE A 211 -1.19 -3.67 -1.31
N LEU A 212 -0.13 -3.54 -0.53
CA LEU A 212 -0.12 -2.73 0.70
C LEU A 212 0.47 -1.34 0.48
N PHE A 213 1.51 -1.25 -0.35
CA PHE A 213 2.25 -0.02 -0.62
C PHE A 213 2.30 0.35 -2.12
N PRO A 214 1.15 0.36 -2.81
CA PRO A 214 1.11 0.58 -4.25
C PRO A 214 1.72 1.92 -4.63
N LYS A 215 2.46 1.91 -5.73
CA LYS A 215 2.96 3.10 -6.42
C LYS A 215 2.91 2.85 -7.92
N SER A 216 3.00 3.94 -8.69
CA SER A 216 3.07 3.88 -10.15
C SER A 216 4.11 2.87 -10.65
N ASP A 217 3.81 2.23 -11.78
CA ASP A 217 4.73 1.41 -12.57
C ASP A 217 5.30 0.18 -11.85
N GLY A 218 4.56 -0.35 -10.86
CA GLY A 218 4.99 -1.53 -10.12
C GLY A 218 6.31 -1.28 -9.39
N ALA A 219 6.44 -0.10 -8.78
CA ALA A 219 7.59 0.27 -7.96
C ALA A 219 7.20 0.38 -6.48
N ILE A 220 8.21 0.37 -5.60
CA ILE A 220 8.05 0.69 -4.18
C ILE A 220 9.04 1.76 -3.75
N SER A 221 8.70 2.49 -2.70
CA SER A 221 9.64 3.38 -2.01
C SER A 221 10.72 2.55 -1.31
N PHE A 222 11.96 3.05 -1.32
CA PHE A 222 13.06 2.50 -0.51
C PHE A 222 12.69 2.38 0.98
N GLY A 223 11.95 3.35 1.53
CA GLY A 223 11.51 3.31 2.92
C GLY A 223 10.65 2.08 3.24
N ASN A 224 9.77 1.70 2.33
CA ASN A 224 8.86 0.58 2.51
C ASN A 224 9.57 -0.78 2.39
N LEU A 225 10.74 -0.84 1.75
CA LEU A 225 11.49 -2.08 1.63
C LEU A 225 11.95 -2.61 3.01
N SER A 226 12.45 -1.71 3.86
CA SER A 226 12.91 -2.08 5.20
C SER A 226 11.75 -2.62 6.06
N ILE A 227 10.59 -1.95 5.99
CA ILE A 227 9.35 -2.39 6.64
C ILE A 227 8.96 -3.80 6.18
N ILE A 228 9.00 -4.06 4.87
CA ILE A 228 8.61 -5.37 4.33
C ILE A 228 9.60 -6.46 4.74
N ASP A 229 10.90 -6.18 4.77
CA ASP A 229 11.89 -7.17 5.21
C ASP A 229 11.73 -7.50 6.70
N SER A 230 11.42 -6.51 7.54
CA SER A 230 11.16 -6.72 8.97
C SER A 230 9.96 -7.63 9.28
N ILE A 231 9.02 -7.81 8.34
CA ILE A 231 7.94 -8.80 8.48
C ILE A 231 8.50 -10.21 8.71
N SER A 232 9.61 -10.54 8.02
CA SER A 232 10.27 -11.83 8.18
C SER A 232 10.91 -12.04 9.56
N GLU A 233 11.06 -10.98 10.33
CA GLU A 233 11.56 -10.98 11.71
C GLU A 233 10.44 -10.86 12.75
N GLY A 234 9.18 -10.99 12.32
CA GLY A 234 8.00 -10.95 13.19
C GLY A 234 7.45 -9.56 13.44
N MET A 235 7.88 -8.54 12.71
CA MET A 235 7.32 -7.19 12.83
C MET A 235 5.87 -7.16 12.35
N ASN A 236 4.97 -6.69 13.21
CA ASN A 236 3.62 -6.34 12.80
C ASN A 236 3.65 -4.99 12.04
N ILE A 237 3.17 -5.01 10.80
CA ILE A 237 3.14 -3.84 9.90
C ILE A 237 1.80 -3.11 9.86
N GLY A 238 0.79 -3.55 10.62
CA GLY A 238 -0.58 -3.02 10.57
C GLY A 238 -0.64 -1.51 10.73
N GLN A 239 0.10 -0.96 11.71
CA GLN A 239 0.18 0.49 11.94
C GLN A 239 0.76 1.24 10.74
N VAL A 240 1.77 0.66 10.08
CA VAL A 240 2.43 1.27 8.92
C VAL A 240 1.52 1.25 7.71
N VAL A 241 0.82 0.13 7.47
CA VAL A 241 -0.16 0.00 6.39
C VAL A 241 -1.33 0.97 6.60
N LEU A 242 -1.84 1.06 7.84
CA LEU A 242 -2.92 1.99 8.19
C LEU A 242 -2.49 3.46 7.99
N GLY A 243 -1.30 3.82 8.48
CA GLY A 243 -0.75 5.16 8.30
C GLY A 243 -0.53 5.51 6.83
N PHE A 244 -0.08 4.55 6.01
CA PHE A 244 0.05 4.73 4.56
C PHE A 244 -1.29 4.96 3.87
N LEU A 245 -2.33 4.21 4.25
CA LEU A 245 -3.70 4.40 3.75
C LEU A 245 -4.25 5.78 4.13
N TYR A 246 -4.12 6.18 5.40
CA TYR A 246 -4.58 7.49 5.88
C TYR A 246 -3.86 8.66 5.20
N ALA A 247 -2.56 8.53 4.95
CA ALA A 247 -1.80 9.52 4.20
C ALA A 247 -2.30 9.64 2.75
N GLY A 248 -2.64 8.52 2.11
CA GLY A 248 -3.28 8.48 0.79
C GLY A 248 -4.65 9.15 0.77
N LEU A 249 -5.52 8.82 1.74
CA LEU A 249 -6.85 9.43 1.88
C LEU A 249 -6.75 10.94 2.15
N THR A 250 -5.82 11.35 3.02
CA THR A 250 -5.56 12.77 3.32
C THR A 250 -5.09 13.53 2.08
N SER A 251 -4.19 12.94 1.30
CA SER A 251 -3.74 13.52 0.03
C SER A 251 -4.92 13.72 -0.92
N ALA A 252 -5.77 12.70 -1.08
CA ALA A 252 -6.95 12.75 -1.93
C ALA A 252 -7.96 13.82 -1.48
N ALA A 253 -8.29 13.88 -0.18
CA ALA A 253 -9.22 14.86 0.39
C ALA A 253 -8.74 16.32 0.22
N LEU A 254 -7.42 16.53 0.16
CA LEU A 254 -6.82 17.83 -0.10
C LEU A 254 -6.67 18.16 -1.61
N GLY A 255 -7.25 17.34 -2.49
CA GLY A 255 -7.19 17.49 -3.96
C GLY A 255 -5.91 16.97 -4.61
N GLY A 256 -5.08 16.25 -3.86
CA GLY A 256 -3.90 15.55 -4.36
C GLY A 256 -4.22 14.15 -4.90
N PRO A 257 -3.20 13.40 -5.35
CA PRO A 257 -3.40 12.03 -5.81
C PRO A 257 -3.62 11.07 -4.65
N PHE A 258 -4.44 10.05 -4.87
CA PHE A 258 -4.52 8.91 -3.98
C PHE A 258 -3.41 7.92 -4.30
N TYR A 259 -2.68 7.50 -3.27
CA TYR A 259 -1.61 6.52 -3.34
C TYR A 259 -1.71 5.45 -2.25
N GLY A 260 -2.84 5.38 -1.53
CA GLY A 260 -3.08 4.36 -0.51
C GLY A 260 -3.42 3.00 -1.12
N SER A 261 -3.51 1.96 -0.28
CA SER A 261 -3.96 0.64 -0.72
C SER A 261 -5.45 0.64 -1.05
N VAL A 262 -5.78 0.63 -2.35
CA VAL A 262 -7.16 0.47 -2.84
C VAL A 262 -7.77 -0.82 -2.34
N VAL A 263 -7.01 -1.92 -2.40
CA VAL A 263 -7.46 -3.24 -1.93
C VAL A 263 -7.88 -3.18 -0.46
N THR A 264 -7.08 -2.51 0.39
CA THR A 264 -7.42 -2.39 1.82
C THR A 264 -8.68 -1.55 2.02
N LEU A 265 -8.81 -0.44 1.30
CA LEU A 265 -9.98 0.42 1.39
C LEU A 265 -11.25 -0.29 0.91
N GLU A 266 -11.19 -1.02 -0.20
CA GLU A 266 -12.30 -1.79 -0.75
C GLU A 266 -12.70 -2.96 0.14
N LEU A 267 -11.74 -3.63 0.79
CA LEU A 267 -12.05 -4.65 1.80
C LEU A 267 -12.83 -4.06 2.96
N TRP A 268 -12.39 -2.91 3.48
CA TRP A 268 -13.11 -2.22 4.55
C TRP A 268 -14.52 -1.81 4.11
N MET A 269 -14.63 -1.19 2.94
CA MET A 269 -15.93 -0.84 2.36
C MET A 269 -16.84 -2.06 2.20
N GLY A 270 -16.32 -3.20 1.74
CA GLY A 270 -17.10 -4.43 1.57
C GLY A 270 -17.64 -5.02 2.88
N MET A 271 -16.99 -4.74 4.02
CA MET A 271 -17.44 -5.18 5.35
C MET A 271 -18.48 -4.22 5.97
N HIS A 272 -18.37 -2.92 5.71
CA HIS A 272 -19.15 -1.90 6.41
C HIS A 272 -20.18 -1.18 5.55
N ILE A 273 -20.02 -1.18 4.23
CA ILE A 273 -20.84 -0.44 3.27
C ILE A 273 -21.52 -1.44 2.35
N GLN A 274 -22.83 -1.60 2.55
CA GLN A 274 -23.65 -2.37 1.62
C GLN A 274 -23.96 -1.49 0.41
N PHE A 275 -23.20 -1.66 -0.67
CA PHE A 275 -23.66 -1.19 -1.98
C PHE A 275 -24.88 -2.01 -2.36
N ARG A 276 -26.06 -1.39 -2.43
CA ARG A 276 -27.30 -2.03 -2.91
C ARG A 276 -27.26 -2.42 -4.40
N ALA A 277 -26.11 -2.29 -5.06
CA ALA A 277 -25.88 -2.77 -6.40
C ALA A 277 -24.62 -3.66 -6.39
N VAL A 278 -24.75 -4.84 -7.01
CA VAL A 278 -23.75 -5.90 -7.20
C VAL A 278 -23.70 -6.94 -6.07
N GLU A 279 -24.67 -7.86 -6.10
CA GLU A 279 -24.71 -9.09 -5.28
C GLU A 279 -23.50 -10.04 -5.52
N ASP A 280 -22.70 -9.82 -6.55
CA ASP A 280 -21.61 -10.72 -6.96
C ASP A 280 -20.30 -10.55 -6.16
N LEU A 281 -19.89 -9.32 -5.78
CA LEU A 281 -18.60 -9.07 -5.11
C LEU A 281 -18.59 -9.49 -3.63
N THR A 282 -19.72 -9.28 -2.93
CA THR A 282 -19.86 -9.71 -1.53
C THR A 282 -19.81 -11.23 -1.39
N THR A 283 -20.24 -11.98 -2.40
CA THR A 283 -20.28 -13.44 -2.35
C THR A 283 -18.88 -14.03 -2.48
N GLU A 284 -18.04 -13.49 -3.37
CA GLU A 284 -16.66 -13.93 -3.57
C GLU A 284 -15.72 -13.51 -2.42
N CYS A 285 -15.85 -12.28 -1.92
CA CYS A 285 -15.07 -11.84 -0.75
C CYS A 285 -15.47 -12.60 0.53
N LYS A 286 -16.77 -12.86 0.75
CA LYS A 286 -17.23 -13.68 1.88
C LYS A 286 -16.80 -15.14 1.75
N THR A 287 -16.79 -15.73 0.54
CA THR A 287 -16.26 -17.09 0.37
C THR A 287 -14.74 -17.17 0.54
N MET A 288 -14.00 -16.12 0.17
CA MET A 288 -12.56 -16.04 0.44
C MET A 288 -12.24 -15.87 1.93
N LEU A 289 -12.99 -15.04 2.65
CA LEU A 289 -12.82 -14.82 4.09
C LEU A 289 -13.36 -15.98 4.95
N ASN A 290 -14.39 -16.70 4.47
CA ASN A 290 -14.93 -17.90 5.13
C ASN A 290 -14.16 -19.18 4.77
N HIS A 291 -13.06 -19.11 4.02
CA HIS A 291 -12.23 -20.28 3.76
C HIS A 291 -11.57 -20.72 5.09
N PRO A 292 -11.62 -22.01 5.48
CA PRO A 292 -11.22 -22.51 6.80
C PRO A 292 -9.72 -22.39 7.15
N LEU A 293 -8.95 -21.60 6.40
CA LEU A 293 -7.55 -21.28 6.71
C LEU A 293 -7.40 -20.04 7.60
N ALA A 294 -8.47 -19.26 7.84
CA ALA A 294 -8.49 -18.16 8.82
C ALA A 294 -8.73 -18.63 10.26
N TYR A 295 -9.11 -19.90 10.46
CA TYR A 295 -9.43 -20.49 11.76
C TYR A 295 -8.61 -21.77 12.01
N VAL A 296 -7.29 -21.65 12.09
CA VAL A 296 -6.48 -22.65 12.83
C VAL A 296 -5.41 -21.90 13.61
N GLY A 297 -5.85 -21.30 14.71
CA GLY A 297 -5.02 -20.83 15.81
C GLY A 297 -5.53 -21.49 17.09
N GLY A 298 -5.02 -22.69 17.34
CA GLY A 298 -5.06 -23.41 18.61
C GLY A 298 -3.67 -23.97 18.86
#